data_AF-A0A6G4EDE1-F1
#
_entry.id   AF-A0A6G4EDE1-F1
#
_cell.length_a   1.000
_cell.length_b   1.000
_cell.length_c   1.000
_cell.angle_alpha   90.00
_cell.angle_beta   90.00
_cell.angle_gamma   90.00
#
_symmetry.space_group_name_H-M   'P 1'
#
loop_
_entity.id
_entity.type
_entity.pdbx_description
1 polymer ?
#
loop_
_entity_poly.entity_id
_entity_poly.type
_entity_poly.pdbx_seq_one_letter_code
_entity_poly.pdbx_strand_id
1 'polypeptide(L)' 'MKKLTGTAIINTAEGKRIAFTYSNIDEETGTIIEDNKKQSFIALDDEFLNTINQIEDYIKETKLKE' A
#
# COMPACT_ATOMS: atom_id res chain seq x y z
N MET A 1 4.69 17.34 6.47
CA MET A 1 3.82 16.13 6.48
C MET A 1 4.16 15.11 5.39
N LYS A 2 4.22 13.82 5.73
CA LYS A 2 4.23 12.70 4.76
C LYS A 2 2.81 12.38 4.29
N LYS A 3 2.58 12.36 2.98
CA LYS A 3 1.27 12.03 2.40
C LYS A 3 1.38 10.78 1.52
N LEU A 4 0.67 9.71 1.89
CA LEU A 4 0.54 8.50 1.07
C LEU A 4 -0.21 8.84 -0.23
N THR A 5 0.41 8.55 -1.37
CA THR A 5 -0.12 8.85 -2.71
C THR A 5 -0.47 7.60 -3.51
N GLY A 6 0.05 6.44 -3.12
CA GLY A 6 -0.23 5.19 -3.80
C GLY A 6 0.13 3.99 -2.93
N THR A 7 -0.59 2.90 -3.12
CA THR A 7 -0.33 1.61 -2.47
C THR A 7 -0.68 0.47 -3.41
N ALA A 8 0.07 -0.61 -3.33
CA ALA A 8 -0.15 -1.84 -4.08
C ALA A 8 0.18 -3.05 -3.20
N ILE A 9 -0.69 -4.05 -3.25
CA ILE A 9 -0.46 -5.38 -2.69
C ILE A 9 0.10 -6.26 -3.80
N ILE A 10 1.27 -6.84 -3.57
CA ILE A 10 2.00 -7.65 -4.56
C ILE A 10 2.32 -9.00 -3.92
N ASN A 11 1.77 -10.07 -4.49
CA ASN A 11 2.11 -11.42 -4.06
C ASN A 11 3.46 -11.82 -4.67
N THR A 12 4.45 -12.08 -3.81
CA THR A 12 5.82 -12.45 -4.18
C THR A 12 6.19 -13.81 -3.59
N ALA A 13 7.31 -14.40 -4.01
CA ALA A 13 7.79 -15.67 -3.45
C ALA A 13 8.07 -15.59 -1.93
N GLU A 14 8.37 -14.39 -1.43
CA GLU A 14 8.67 -14.09 -0.03
C GLU A 14 7.39 -13.85 0.81
N GLY A 15 6.21 -13.90 0.18
CA GLY A 15 4.93 -13.57 0.79
C GLY A 15 4.30 -12.30 0.19
N LYS A 16 3.42 -11.64 0.96
CA LYS A 16 2.71 -10.45 0.50
C LYS A 16 3.55 -9.20 0.72
N ARG A 17 3.98 -8.57 -0.38
CA ARG A 17 4.72 -7.30 -0.37
C ARG A 17 3.75 -6.13 -0.51
N ILE A 18 3.87 -5.15 0.38
CA ILE A 18 3.19 -3.87 0.25
C ILE A 18 4.18 -2.86 -0.32
N ALA A 19 3.89 -2.35 -1.51
CA ALA A 19 4.61 -1.25 -2.12
C ALA A 19 3.78 0.02 -2.00
N PHE A 20 4.40 1.12 -1.59
CA PHE A 20 3.71 2.38 -1.43
C PHE A 20 4.55 3.57 -1.89
N THR A 21 3.85 4.63 -2.28
CA THR A 21 4.44 5.90 -2.67
C THR A 21 3.94 7.00 -1.77
N TYR A 22 4.81 7.94 -1.41
CA TYR A 22 4.42 9.11 -0.63
C TYR A 22 5.19 10.35 -1.07
N SER A 23 4.64 11.51 -0.71
CA SER A 23 5.26 12.82 -0.93
C SER A 23 5.44 13.53 0.41
N ASN A 24 6.51 14.29 0.55
CA ASN A 24 6.76 15.18 1.68
C ASN A 24 6.26 16.58 1.31
N ILE A 25 5.32 17.08 2.08
CA ILE A 25 4.75 18.42 1.92
C ILE A 25 5.18 19.26 3.12
N ASP A 26 5.63 20.47 2.86
CA ASP A 26 5.86 21.48 3.89
C ASP A 26 4.52 21.91 4.49
N GLU A 27 4.34 21.75 5.80
CA GLU A 27 3.04 21.99 6.45
C GLU A 27 2.68 23.47 6.56
N GLU A 28 3.68 24.35 6.57
CA GLU A 28 3.47 25.78 6.74
C GLU A 28 3.15 26.46 5.41
N THR A 29 3.81 26.03 4.33
CA THR A 29 3.68 26.66 2.99
C THR A 29 2.82 25.84 2.01
N GLY A 30 2.58 24.56 2.30
CA GLY A 30 1.92 23.63 1.36
C GLY A 30 2.79 23.22 0.17
N THR A 31 4.07 23.61 0.15
CA THR A 31 5.00 23.29 -0.94
C THR A 31 5.42 21.82 -0.90
N ILE A 32 5.51 21.17 -2.06
CA ILE A 32 6.05 19.82 -2.16
C ILE A 32 7.57 19.89 -1.98
N ILE A 33 8.08 19.32 -0.89
CA ILE A 33 9.52 19.23 -0.60
C ILE A 33 10.12 18.08 -1.41
N GLU A 34 9.46 16.92 -1.40
CA GLU A 34 9.86 15.74 -2.17
C GLU A 34 8.60 15.02 -2.65
N ASP A 35 8.63 14.54 -3.89
CA ASP A 35 7.52 13.78 -4.49
C ASP A 35 7.96 12.36 -4.87
N ASN A 36 6.99 11.45 -4.99
CA ASN A 36 7.17 10.12 -5.57
C ASN A 36 8.24 9.25 -4.86
N LYS A 37 8.33 9.37 -3.53
CA LYS A 37 9.18 8.48 -2.73
C LYS A 37 8.53 7.10 -2.68
N LYS A 38 9.24 6.10 -3.19
CA LYS A 38 8.77 4.71 -3.25
C LYS A 38 9.43 3.89 -2.16
N GLN A 39 8.63 3.13 -1.42
CA GLN A 39 9.10 2.17 -0.43
C GLN A 39 8.27 0.89 -0.49
N SER A 40 8.81 -0.19 0.08
CA SER A 40 8.08 -1.44 0.19
C SER A 40 8.54 -2.26 1.38
N PHE A 41 7.67 -3.11 1.90
CA PHE A 41 7.97 -4.07 2.95
C PHE A 41 7.19 -5.37 2.75
N ILE A 42 7.64 -6.46 3.37
CA ILE A 42 6.91 -7.73 3.44
C ILE A 42 5.98 -7.68 4.65
N ALA A 43 4.69 -7.95 4.43
CA ALA A 43 3.72 -8.10 5.51
C ALA A 43 3.96 -9.43 6.23
N LEU A 44 4.32 -9.34 7.52
CA LEU A 44 4.59 -10.49 8.38
C LEU A 44 3.62 -10.59 9.56
N ASP A 45 2.93 -9.49 9.87
CA ASP A 45 1.95 -9.43 10.95
C ASP A 45 0.65 -10.15 10.54
N ASP A 46 0.16 -11.05 11.40
CA ASP A 46 -0.97 -11.92 11.10
C ASP A 46 -2.30 -11.14 10.97
N GLU A 47 -2.52 -10.11 11.80
CA GLU A 47 -3.73 -9.29 11.75
C GLU A 47 -3.78 -8.46 10.46
N PHE A 48 -2.63 -7.89 10.08
CA PHE A 48 -2.50 -7.17 8.83
C PHE A 48 -2.62 -8.09 7.61
N LEU A 49 -2.03 -9.28 7.65
CA LEU A 49 -2.19 -10.30 6.60
C LEU A 49 -3.65 -10.72 6.43
N ASN A 50 -4.38 -10.87 7.54
CA ASN A 50 -5.82 -11.14 7.51
C ASN A 50 -6.59 -9.99 6.84
N THR A 51 -6.26 -8.74 7.14
CA THR A 51 -6.85 -7.57 6.46
C THR A 51 -6.58 -7.61 4.95
N ILE A 52 -5.36 -7.95 4.54
CA ILE A 52 -5.01 -8.09 3.12
C ILE A 52 -5.81 -9.22 2.46
N ASN A 53 -5.96 -10.37 3.13
CA ASN A 53 -6.78 -11.48 2.65
C ASN A 53 -8.24 -11.04 2.40
N GLN A 54 -8.84 -10.29 3.35
CA GLN A 54 -10.21 -9.78 3.19
C GLN A 54 -10.38 -8.90 1.95
N ILE A 55 -9.39 -8.05 1.64
CA ILE A 55 -9.39 -7.23 0.43
C ILE A 55 -9.36 -8.13 -0.82
N GLU A 56 -8.44 -9.10 -0.86
CA GLU A 56 -8.32 -10.01 -2.00
C GLU A 56 -9.56 -10.88 -2.20
N ASP A 57 -10.17 -11.36 -1.11
CA ASP A 57 -11.36 -12.20 -1.18
C ASP A 57 -12.56 -11.39 -1.68
N TYR A 58 -12.75 -10.16 -1.21
CA TYR A 58 -13.77 -9.26 -1.77
C TYR A 58 -13.62 -9.09 -3.29
N ILE A 59 -12.39 -8.91 -3.79
CA ILE A 59 -12.13 -8.77 -5.23
C ILE A 59 -12.48 -10.09 -5.95
N LYS A 60 -12.03 -11.24 -5.43
CA LYS A 60 -12.34 -12.53 -6.03
C LYS A 60 -13.84 -12.77 -6.13
N GLU A 61 -14.57 -12.48 -5.06
CA GLU A 61 -16.00 -12.75 -4.98
C GLU A 61 -16.86 -11.78 -5.78
N THR A 62 -16.43 -10.54 -5.96
CA THR A 62 -17.25 -9.50 -6.61
C THR A 62 -16.80 -9.09 -8.00
N LYS A 63 -15.54 -9.36 -8.37
CA LYS A 63 -14.95 -8.93 -9.65
C LYS A 63 -14.41 -10.08 -10.50
N LEU A 64 -14.13 -11.24 -9.91
CA LEU A 64 -13.54 -12.38 -10.63
C LEU A 64 -14.47 -13.61 -10.73
N LYS A 65 -15.53 -13.69 -9.92
CA LYS A 65 -16.61 -14.66 -10.10
C LYS A 65 -17.55 -14.16 -11.21
N GLU A 66 -17.17 -14.40 -12.47
CA GLU A 66 -18.09 -14.53 -13.61
C GLU A 66 -18.36 -16.00 -13.88
#